data_AF-A0AAD9D4A8-F1
#
_entry.id   AF-A0AAD9D4A8-F1
#
_cell.length_a   1.000
_cell.length_b   1.000
_cell.length_c   1.000
_cell.angle_alpha   90.00
_cell.angle_beta   90.00
_cell.angle_gamma   90.00
#
_symmetry.space_group_name_H-M   'P 1'
#
loop_
_entity.id
_entity.type
_entity.pdbx_description
1 polymer ?
#
loop_
_entity_poly.entity_id
_entity_poly.type
_entity_poly.pdbx_seq_one_letter_code
_entity_poly.pdbx_strand_id
1 'polypeptide(L)'
;LQTSLTKISEIPPLLQNAEWDRVRTILKTPPVNSLWNLGESSNTIVKLAKETGEFDLLELKDELAISLQMTDQYSYDNVFIYYQPGNGKVKTKEPLEMANKAIVQLKEVVDVASKLE
;
A
#
# COMPACT_ATOMS: atom_id res chain seq x y z
N LEU A 1 -3.12 12.82 0.03
CA LEU A 1 -3.28 11.56 -0.75
C LEU A 1 -2.30 11.48 -1.93
N GLN A 2 -2.13 12.56 -2.71
CA GLN A 2 -1.17 12.61 -3.83
C GLN A 2 0.27 12.19 -3.45
N THR A 3 0.80 12.68 -2.33
CA THR A 3 2.14 12.28 -1.86
C THR A 3 2.24 10.80 -1.56
N SER A 4 1.20 10.19 -0.99
CA SER A 4 1.17 8.74 -0.76
C SER A 4 1.16 7.96 -2.09
N LEU A 5 0.44 8.45 -3.08
CA LEU A 5 0.39 7.86 -4.42
C LEU A 5 1.77 7.91 -5.12
N THR A 6 2.48 9.03 -5.01
CA THR A 6 3.84 9.15 -5.53
C THR A 6 4.76 8.10 -4.88
N LYS A 7 4.73 7.99 -3.54
CA LYS A 7 5.56 7.02 -2.82
C LYS A 7 5.24 5.57 -3.17
N ILE A 8 3.95 5.20 -3.25
CA ILE A 8 3.56 3.81 -3.59
C ILE A 8 3.95 3.49 -5.04
N SER A 9 3.93 4.47 -5.94
CA SER A 9 4.38 4.29 -7.33
C SER A 9 5.86 3.97 -7.47
N GLU A 10 6.68 4.22 -6.44
CA GLU A 10 8.10 3.82 -6.40
C GLU A 10 8.28 2.34 -6.02
N ILE A 11 7.26 1.67 -5.49
CA ILE A 11 7.36 0.28 -4.99
C ILE A 11 7.58 -0.75 -6.12
N PRO A 12 6.87 -0.73 -7.25
CA PRO A 12 7.06 -1.71 -8.32
C PRO A 12 8.51 -1.90 -8.81
N PRO A 13 9.27 -0.84 -9.14
CA PRO A 13 10.68 -1.03 -9.54
C PRO A 13 11.56 -1.54 -8.39
N LEU A 14 11.29 -1.15 -7.14
CA LEU A 14 12.03 -1.65 -5.98
C LEU A 14 11.80 -3.15 -5.75
N LEU A 15 10.58 -3.63 -5.96
CA LEU A 15 10.24 -5.06 -5.91
C LEU A 15 10.96 -5.85 -7.01
N GLN A 16 11.10 -5.28 -8.22
CA GLN A 16 11.85 -5.91 -9.30
C GLN A 16 13.35 -5.99 -9.00
N ASN A 17 13.89 -4.99 -8.30
CA ASN A 17 15.30 -4.94 -7.88
C ASN A 17 15.59 -5.69 -6.58
N ALA A 18 14.61 -6.39 -6.01
CA ALA A 18 14.72 -7.07 -4.73
C ALA A 18 15.08 -6.18 -3.52
N GLU A 19 14.74 -4.89 -3.57
CA GLU A 19 14.95 -3.92 -2.48
C GLU A 19 13.85 -4.03 -1.39
N TRP A 20 13.68 -5.21 -0.80
CA TRP A 20 12.56 -5.54 0.11
C TRP A 20 12.46 -4.59 1.31
N ASP A 21 13.58 -4.31 1.98
CA ASP A 21 13.61 -3.43 3.16
C ASP A 21 13.20 -2.00 2.82
N ARG A 22 13.53 -1.55 1.59
CA ARG A 22 13.15 -0.22 1.12
C ARG A 22 11.66 -0.14 0.82
N VAL A 23 11.09 -1.18 0.21
CA VAL A 23 9.63 -1.30 0.02
C VAL A 23 8.91 -1.22 1.37
N ARG A 24 9.35 -2.00 2.35
CA ARG A 24 8.75 -2.00 3.69
C ARG A 24 8.91 -0.65 4.39
N THR A 25 10.06 0.00 4.22
CA THR A 25 10.30 1.35 4.74
C THR A 25 9.26 2.33 4.20
N ILE A 26 9.00 2.32 2.89
CA ILE A 26 7.96 3.16 2.27
C ILE A 26 6.58 2.85 2.86
N LEU A 27 6.21 1.57 2.98
CA LEU A 27 4.89 1.15 3.47
C LEU A 27 4.65 1.50 4.95
N LYS A 28 5.72 1.49 5.77
CA LYS A 28 5.66 1.74 7.23
C LYS A 28 5.95 3.18 7.64
N THR A 29 6.37 4.05 6.71
CA THR A 29 6.55 5.48 7.00
C THR A 29 5.39 6.35 6.49
N PRO A 30 5.13 7.49 7.15
CA PRO A 30 4.19 8.47 6.63
C PRO A 30 4.63 8.99 5.25
N PRO A 31 3.68 9.30 4.36
CA PRO A 31 2.22 9.29 4.58
C PRO A 31 1.53 7.95 4.25
N VAL A 32 2.26 6.91 3.84
CA VAL A 32 1.66 5.64 3.37
C VAL A 32 1.13 4.82 4.54
N ASN A 33 1.87 4.75 5.65
CA ASN A 33 1.45 4.00 6.82
C ASN A 33 0.12 4.51 7.44
N SER A 34 -0.19 5.79 7.28
CA SER A 34 -1.45 6.38 7.75
C SER A 34 -2.67 5.79 7.02
N LEU A 35 -2.48 5.23 5.82
CA LEU A 35 -3.58 4.68 5.02
C LEU A 35 -4.01 3.27 5.44
N TRP A 36 -3.19 2.55 6.20
CA TRP A 36 -3.45 1.14 6.51
C TRP A 36 -2.94 0.66 7.88
N ASN A 37 -1.92 1.30 8.46
CA ASN A 37 -1.18 0.77 9.62
C ASN A 37 -1.47 1.53 10.94
N LEU A 38 -1.81 2.82 10.88
CA LEU A 38 -1.94 3.68 12.07
C LEU A 38 -3.37 3.76 12.67
N GLY A 39 -4.25 2.83 12.31
CA GLY A 39 -5.65 2.80 12.77
C GLY A 39 -6.54 3.89 12.14
N GLU A 40 -7.85 3.80 12.39
CA GLU A 40 -8.85 4.66 11.74
C GLU A 40 -8.73 6.14 12.09
N SER A 41 -8.37 6.47 13.33
CA SER A 41 -8.27 7.86 13.82
C SER A 41 -7.17 8.67 13.12
N SER A 42 -6.14 7.99 12.60
CA SER A 42 -5.03 8.59 11.86
C SER A 42 -5.19 8.47 10.34
N ASN A 43 -6.24 7.77 9.87
CA ASN A 43 -6.43 7.48 8.45
C ASN A 43 -7.04 8.68 7.73
N THR A 44 -6.28 9.22 6.77
CA THR A 44 -6.69 10.39 5.98
C THR A 44 -7.96 10.12 5.16
N ILE A 45 -8.15 8.89 4.66
CA ILE A 45 -9.32 8.53 3.84
C ILE A 45 -10.57 8.45 4.73
N VAL A 46 -10.45 7.89 5.94
CA VAL A 46 -11.57 7.82 6.90
C VAL A 46 -12.01 9.23 7.34
N LYS A 47 -11.05 10.14 7.57
CA LYS A 47 -11.37 11.54 7.89
C LYS A 47 -12.13 12.20 6.75
N LEU A 48 -11.62 12.06 5.52
CA LEU A 48 -12.27 12.59 4.33
C LEU A 48 -13.70 12.04 4.15
N ALA A 49 -13.88 10.73 4.25
CA ALA A 49 -15.19 10.08 4.16
C ALA A 49 -16.20 10.63 5.20
N LYS A 50 -15.74 10.87 6.43
CA LYS A 50 -16.59 11.45 7.49
C LYS A 50 -16.93 12.92 7.25
N GLU A 51 -16.01 13.68 6.68
CA GLU A 51 -16.19 15.12 6.38
C GLU A 51 -17.11 15.33 5.18
N THR A 52 -17.01 14.50 4.15
CA THR A 52 -17.79 14.62 2.91
C THR A 52 -19.08 13.81 2.92
N GLY A 53 -19.21 12.83 3.83
CA GLY A 53 -20.31 11.89 3.86
C GLY A 53 -20.23 10.82 2.76
N GLU A 54 -19.10 10.72 2.05
CA GLU A 54 -18.89 9.76 0.98
C GLU A 54 -18.43 8.40 1.54
N PHE A 55 -19.36 7.46 1.66
CA PHE A 55 -19.12 6.15 2.25
C PHE A 55 -18.35 5.21 1.31
N ASP A 56 -18.36 5.47 -0.01
CA ASP A 56 -17.59 4.68 -0.98
C ASP A 56 -16.08 4.77 -0.70
N LEU A 57 -15.63 5.88 -0.11
CA LEU A 57 -14.24 6.06 0.33
C LEU A 57 -13.83 5.07 1.44
N LEU A 58 -14.77 4.59 2.27
CA LEU A 58 -14.47 3.61 3.32
C LEU A 58 -14.22 2.23 2.74
N GLU A 59 -15.02 1.82 1.75
CA GLU A 59 -14.81 0.57 1.03
C GLU A 59 -13.46 0.58 0.31
N LEU A 60 -13.18 1.64 -0.47
CA LEU A 60 -11.90 1.82 -1.15
C LEU A 60 -10.72 1.83 -0.16
N LYS A 61 -10.91 2.42 1.03
CA LYS A 61 -9.90 2.39 2.10
C LYS A 61 -9.61 0.97 2.56
N ASP A 62 -10.63 0.14 2.79
CA ASP A 62 -10.46 -1.23 3.27
C ASP A 62 -9.72 -2.08 2.23
N GLU A 63 -10.13 -1.97 0.97
CA GLU A 63 -9.45 -2.70 -0.09
C GLU A 63 -7.99 -2.24 -0.29
N LEU A 64 -7.74 -0.92 -0.23
CA LEU A 64 -6.40 -0.35 -0.32
C LEU A 64 -5.52 -0.86 0.84
N ALA A 65 -6.07 -0.89 2.05
CA ALA A 65 -5.35 -1.36 3.23
C ALA A 65 -4.94 -2.83 3.09
N ILE A 66 -5.83 -3.68 2.56
CA ILE A 66 -5.54 -5.09 2.28
C ILE A 66 -4.40 -5.20 1.26
N SER A 67 -4.48 -4.48 0.13
CA SER A 67 -3.44 -4.51 -0.90
C SER A 67 -2.07 -4.10 -0.34
N LEU A 68 -2.01 -3.01 0.45
CA LEU A 68 -0.78 -2.53 1.08
C LEU A 68 -0.22 -3.52 2.12
N GLN A 69 -1.10 -4.12 2.93
CA GLN A 69 -0.71 -5.14 3.91
C GLN A 69 -0.14 -6.38 3.22
N MET A 70 -0.76 -6.84 2.13
CA MET A 70 -0.29 -8.00 1.38
C MET A 70 1.05 -7.72 0.69
N THR A 71 1.27 -6.50 0.16
CA THR A 71 2.58 -6.09 -0.35
C THR A 71 3.65 -6.13 0.74
N ASP A 72 3.37 -5.65 1.96
CA ASP A 72 4.30 -5.72 3.10
C ASP A 72 4.59 -7.18 3.48
N GLN A 73 3.56 -8.02 3.59
CA GLN A 73 3.73 -9.43 3.96
C GLN A 73 4.61 -10.18 2.95
N TYR A 74 4.32 -10.06 1.66
CA TYR A 74 5.12 -10.75 0.64
C TYR A 74 6.55 -10.21 0.54
N SER A 75 6.74 -8.89 0.72
CA SER A 75 8.07 -8.29 0.78
C SER A 75 8.85 -8.81 1.99
N TYR A 76 8.19 -8.92 3.14
CA TYR A 76 8.77 -9.49 4.36
C TYR A 76 9.16 -10.96 4.15
N ASP A 77 8.25 -11.79 3.62
CA ASP A 77 8.52 -13.21 3.37
C ASP A 77 9.78 -13.40 2.51
N ASN A 78 9.97 -12.58 1.47
CA ASN A 78 11.17 -12.62 0.62
C ASN A 78 12.48 -12.31 1.37
N VAL A 79 12.45 -11.50 2.43
CA VAL A 79 13.63 -11.25 3.28
C VAL A 79 14.09 -12.55 3.97
N PHE A 80 13.16 -13.41 4.40
CA PHE A 80 13.48 -14.64 5.14
C PHE A 80 13.91 -15.80 4.25
N ILE A 81 13.56 -15.79 2.97
CA ILE A 81 13.90 -16.86 2.03
C ILE A 81 15.43 -17.09 1.98
N TYR A 82 16.24 -16.04 2.11
CA TYR A 82 17.70 -16.15 2.10
C TYR A 82 18.29 -16.89 3.33
N TYR A 83 17.49 -17.09 4.38
CA TYR A 83 17.92 -17.71 5.64
C TYR A 83 17.30 -19.09 5.88
N GLN A 84 16.37 -19.53 5.03
CA GLN A 84 15.70 -20.82 5.17
C GLN A 84 16.49 -21.94 4.49
N PRO A 85 16.67 -23.12 5.14
CA PRO A 85 17.27 -24.27 4.48
C PRO A 85 16.31 -24.83 3.41
N GLY A 86 16.67 -24.68 2.14
CA GLY A 86 15.87 -25.18 1.00
C GLY A 86 16.03 -24.33 -0.27
N ASN A 87 15.29 -24.68 -1.32
CA ASN A 87 15.28 -23.95 -2.59
C ASN A 87 14.15 -22.91 -2.62
N GLY A 88 14.09 -22.05 -1.59
CA GLY A 88 13.07 -21.01 -1.49
C GLY A 88 13.16 -20.07 -2.71
N LYS A 89 12.11 -20.06 -3.54
CA LYS A 89 12.05 -19.16 -4.69
C LYS A 89 11.51 -17.82 -4.24
N VAL A 90 12.28 -16.77 -4.49
CA VAL A 90 11.84 -15.38 -4.31
C VAL A 90 10.53 -15.15 -5.08
N LYS A 91 9.50 -14.69 -4.38
CA LYS A 91 8.18 -14.42 -4.94
C LYS A 91 8.08 -12.96 -5.32
N THR A 92 8.28 -12.63 -6.59
CA THR A 92 8.23 -11.24 -7.07
C THR A 92 6.88 -10.87 -7.67
N LYS A 93 6.11 -11.85 -8.14
CA LYS A 93 4.85 -11.62 -8.85
C LYS A 93 3.74 -11.13 -7.92
N GLU A 94 3.51 -11.85 -6.83
CA GLU A 94 2.46 -11.55 -5.85
C GLU A 94 2.62 -10.17 -5.19
N PRO A 95 3.80 -9.75 -4.68
CA PRO A 95 3.95 -8.41 -4.14
C PRO A 95 3.76 -7.33 -5.22
N LEU A 96 4.17 -7.59 -6.46
CA LEU A 96 4.04 -6.66 -7.58
C LEU A 96 2.58 -6.48 -7.99
N GLU A 97 1.81 -7.55 -8.05
CA GLU A 97 0.35 -7.50 -8.31
C GLU A 97 -0.36 -6.68 -7.23
N MET A 98 -0.06 -6.94 -5.95
CA MET A 98 -0.67 -6.19 -4.84
C MET A 98 -0.25 -4.72 -4.82
N ALA A 99 1.02 -4.42 -5.11
CA ALA A 99 1.50 -3.04 -5.20
C ALA A 99 0.79 -2.27 -6.32
N ASN A 100 0.66 -2.88 -7.51
CA ASN A 100 -0.07 -2.26 -8.62
C ASN A 100 -1.56 -2.08 -8.30
N LYS A 101 -2.19 -3.05 -7.62
CA LYS A 101 -3.57 -2.93 -7.17
C LYS A 101 -3.75 -1.75 -6.18
N ALA A 102 -2.84 -1.63 -5.21
CA ALA A 102 -2.84 -0.50 -4.27
C ALA A 102 -2.68 0.86 -4.98
N ILE A 103 -1.88 0.93 -6.06
CA ILE A 103 -1.74 2.15 -6.88
C ILE A 103 -3.07 2.51 -7.55
N VAL A 104 -3.76 1.54 -8.14
CA VAL A 104 -5.06 1.77 -8.80
C VAL A 104 -6.10 2.24 -7.79
N GLN A 105 -6.24 1.53 -6.66
CA GLN A 105 -7.20 1.88 -5.62
C GLN A 105 -6.93 3.27 -5.02
N LEU A 106 -5.66 3.63 -4.78
CA LEU A 106 -5.34 4.95 -4.27
C LEU A 106 -5.57 6.05 -5.32
N LYS A 107 -5.40 5.76 -6.61
CA LYS A 107 -5.80 6.70 -7.68
C LYS A 107 -7.30 6.94 -7.66
N GLU A 108 -8.11 5.90 -7.54
CA GLU A 108 -9.56 6.03 -7.44
C GLU A 108 -9.97 6.86 -6.22
N VAL A 109 -9.34 6.62 -5.06
CA VAL A 109 -9.56 7.44 -3.85
C VAL A 109 -9.20 8.92 -4.08
N VAL A 110 -8.10 9.20 -4.78
CA VAL A 110 -7.70 10.58 -5.13
C VAL A 110 -8.71 11.20 -6.10
N ASP A 111 -9.13 10.46 -7.13
CA ASP A 111 -10.08 10.95 -8.14
C ASP A 111 -11.46 11.23 -7.54
N VAL A 112 -11.92 10.41 -6.59
CA VAL A 112 -13.15 10.68 -5.83
C VAL A 112 -12.96 11.92 -4.95
N ALA A 113 -11.85 11.98 -4.20
CA ALA A 113 -11.54 13.13 -3.35
C ALA A 113 -11.51 14.46 -4.11
N SER A 114 -10.91 14.47 -5.31
CA SER A 114 -10.81 15.67 -6.16
C SER A 114 -12.13 16.09 -6.80
N LYS A 115 -13.16 15.25 -6.83
CA LYS A 115 -14.51 15.61 -7.31
C LYS A 115 -15.39 16.22 -6.21
N LEU A 116 -14.95 16.15 -4.96
CA LEU A 116 -15.66 16.66 -3.79
C LEU A 116 -15.22 18.10 -3.43
N GLU A 117 -14.14 18.59 -4.05
CA GLU A 117 -13.69 19.99 -4.02
C GLU A 117 -14.40 20.84 -5.08
#